data_AF-A0A2A9DU85-F1
#
_entry.id   AF-A0A2A9DU85-F1
#
_cell.length_a   1.000
_cell.length_b   1.000
_cell.length_c   1.000
_cell.angle_alpha   90.00
_cell.angle_beta   90.00
_cell.angle_gamma   90.00
#
_symmetry.space_group_name_H-M   'P 1'
#
loop_
_entity.id
_entity.type
_entity.pdbx_description
1 polymer ?
#
loop_
_entity_poly.entity_id
_entity_poly.type
_entity_poly.pdbx_seq_one_letter_code
_entity_poly.pdbx_strand_id
1 'polypeptide(L)'
;MVGGLKTGGVQCGSVRHSIRPAFMPRKPGRPDRHPPCAGPTRESTEVSASSVVLRRGDYLDCLTELDAEASGRGVLTREFEEFVLHREGEDAARALIVGVDLSECDRVREVKRSLRRIEQQIDDSCALLEGDAHVYVVIKGGAARSSRVLPIYETLAEKLHMLAGSSHGIEISSTVIDCTDCEDKTLLARRIMGDVTSTSADEGSPASALQWRELADSSICEASLSDYL
;
A
#
# COMPACT_ATOMS: atom_id res chain seq x y z
N MET A 1 -3.47 -62.45 2.10
CA MET A 1 -2.44 -61.67 1.40
C MET A 1 -1.44 -61.21 2.45
N VAL A 2 -0.21 -61.66 2.30
CA VAL A 2 0.87 -61.58 3.29
C VAL A 2 1.61 -60.25 3.14
N GLY A 3 1.93 -59.62 4.27
CA GLY A 3 2.67 -58.36 4.36
C GLY A 3 4.13 -58.51 3.92
N GLY A 4 4.68 -57.42 3.36
CA GLY A 4 6.07 -57.30 2.98
C GLY A 4 6.80 -56.32 3.90
N LEU A 5 7.65 -56.85 4.78
CA LEU A 5 8.77 -56.12 5.37
C LEU A 5 9.82 -55.82 4.29
N LYS A 6 10.47 -54.65 4.36
CA LYS A 6 11.83 -54.46 3.86
C LYS A 6 12.69 -53.75 4.89
N THR A 7 13.75 -54.45 5.30
CA THR A 7 14.88 -54.04 6.12
C THR A 7 16.09 -53.73 5.24
N GLY A 8 17.01 -52.92 5.77
CA GLY A 8 18.37 -52.68 5.28
C GLY A 8 18.75 -51.21 5.50
N GLY A 9 19.79 -50.81 6.23
CA GLY A 9 20.92 -51.53 6.82
C GLY A 9 22.24 -50.82 6.46
N VAL A 10 22.96 -50.37 7.51
CA VAL A 10 24.44 -50.24 7.63
C VAL A 10 25.15 -48.92 7.20
N GLN A 11 25.45 -48.11 8.23
CA GLN A 11 26.75 -47.58 8.71
C GLN A 11 28.02 -47.55 7.84
N CYS A 12 28.71 -46.39 7.87
CA CYS A 12 30.17 -46.16 8.08
C CYS A 12 30.40 -44.64 7.90
N GLY A 13 31.02 -43.82 8.76
CA GLY A 13 32.10 -44.03 9.71
C GLY A 13 33.38 -43.35 9.20
N SER A 14 33.77 -42.16 9.69
CA SER A 14 35.20 -41.81 9.87
C SER A 14 35.40 -40.51 10.66
N VAL A 15 36.03 -40.69 11.82
CA VAL A 15 36.65 -39.67 12.68
C VAL A 15 38.13 -39.62 12.30
N ARG A 16 38.75 -38.43 12.22
CA ARG A 16 40.20 -38.28 12.48
C ARG A 16 40.52 -37.02 13.29
N HIS A 17 41.30 -37.29 14.34
CA HIS A 17 41.88 -36.40 15.33
C HIS A 17 43.16 -35.70 14.84
N SER A 18 43.37 -34.51 15.39
CA SER A 18 44.60 -33.97 16.04
C SER A 18 45.92 -33.92 15.26
N ILE A 19 46.62 -32.77 15.34
CA ILE A 19 47.98 -32.62 15.87
C ILE A 19 48.32 -31.11 15.98
N ARG A 20 48.68 -30.66 17.19
CA ARG A 20 49.58 -29.53 17.53
C ARG A 20 50.87 -30.15 18.08
N PRO A 21 52.08 -29.56 18.01
CA PRO A 21 52.49 -28.43 18.88
C PRO A 21 53.54 -27.44 18.28
N ALA A 22 53.48 -26.14 18.63
CA ALA A 22 54.32 -25.37 19.58
C ALA A 22 55.72 -24.92 19.09
N PHE A 23 55.98 -23.59 19.06
CA PHE A 23 57.14 -22.90 19.69
C PHE A 23 57.09 -21.37 19.47
N MET A 24 57.46 -20.62 20.51
CA MET A 24 57.72 -19.15 20.61
C MET A 24 59.15 -19.02 21.19
N PRO A 25 59.95 -17.91 21.04
CA PRO A 25 59.59 -16.57 21.58
C PRO A 25 60.27 -15.27 21.03
N ARG A 26 59.60 -14.10 21.30
CA ARG A 26 60.08 -12.71 21.66
C ARG A 26 60.89 -11.89 20.60
N LYS A 27 60.86 -10.55 20.45
CA LYS A 27 60.20 -9.28 20.93
C LYS A 27 60.92 -8.12 20.11
N PRO A 28 60.69 -6.79 20.28
CA PRO A 28 59.49 -5.96 20.41
C PRO A 28 59.45 -4.70 19.47
N GLY A 29 58.28 -4.08 19.31
CA GLY A 29 58.13 -2.61 19.24
C GLY A 29 57.82 -1.94 17.90
N ARG A 30 56.60 -1.39 17.76
CA ARG A 30 56.29 0.05 17.62
C ARG A 30 54.77 0.28 17.46
N PRO A 31 54.26 1.49 17.78
CA PRO A 31 52.89 1.72 18.21
C PRO A 31 51.89 1.90 17.06
N ASP A 32 50.63 1.76 17.46
CA ASP A 32 49.40 1.86 16.70
C ASP A 32 49.38 2.96 15.63
N ARG A 33 49.08 2.55 14.39
CA ARG A 33 48.40 3.40 13.42
C ARG A 33 47.06 2.76 13.12
N HIS A 34 46.03 3.25 13.79
CA HIS A 34 44.65 3.05 13.39
C HIS A 34 44.50 3.48 11.92
N PRO A 35 43.92 2.66 11.03
CA PRO A 35 43.32 3.18 9.82
C PRO A 35 42.14 4.07 10.26
N PRO A 36 41.92 5.26 9.65
CA PRO A 36 40.69 5.98 9.91
C PRO A 36 39.55 5.06 9.47
N CYS A 37 38.64 4.80 10.40
CA CYS A 37 37.36 4.18 10.11
C CYS A 37 36.77 4.93 8.92
N ALA A 38 36.68 4.26 7.77
CA ALA A 38 35.74 4.63 6.75
C ALA A 38 34.39 4.63 7.45
N GLY A 39 33.91 5.82 7.82
CA GLY A 39 32.52 5.98 8.22
C GLY A 39 31.67 5.40 7.09
N PRO A 40 30.50 4.83 7.41
CA PRO A 40 29.55 4.55 6.35
C PRO A 40 29.33 5.88 5.63
N THR A 41 29.81 5.97 4.39
CA THR A 41 29.27 6.91 3.42
C THR A 41 27.78 6.73 3.57
N ARG A 42 27.09 7.74 4.12
CA ARG A 42 25.64 7.78 4.05
C ARG A 42 25.35 7.56 2.57
N GLU A 43 24.88 6.36 2.23
CA GLU A 43 24.13 6.15 1.02
C GLU A 43 23.11 7.28 1.05
N SER A 44 23.35 8.25 0.18
CA SER A 44 22.32 9.16 -0.27
C SER A 44 21.18 8.23 -0.63
N THR A 45 20.20 8.16 0.26
CA THR A 45 18.98 7.43 0.04
C THR A 45 18.43 8.06 -1.23
N GLU A 46 18.53 7.35 -2.35
CA GLU A 46 17.84 7.72 -3.57
C GLU A 46 16.35 7.61 -3.25
N VAL A 47 15.80 8.68 -2.67
CA VAL A 47 14.37 8.92 -2.65
C VAL A 47 14.04 9.37 -4.07
N SER A 48 13.92 8.40 -4.96
CA SER A 48 13.26 8.58 -6.24
C SER A 48 12.23 7.47 -6.41
N ALA A 49 11.46 7.23 -5.35
CA ALA A 49 10.16 6.58 -5.46
C ALA A 49 9.16 7.70 -5.75
N SER A 50 8.56 7.64 -6.93
CA SER A 50 7.75 8.71 -7.51
C SER A 50 6.74 9.32 -6.52
N SER A 51 6.72 10.64 -6.44
CA SER A 51 5.92 11.40 -5.45
C SER A 51 4.53 11.77 -5.98
N VAL A 52 4.01 11.06 -6.99
CA VAL A 52 2.79 11.44 -7.70
C VAL A 52 1.57 10.69 -7.16
N VAL A 53 0.52 11.45 -6.86
CA VAL A 53 -0.83 10.97 -6.55
C VAL A 53 -1.77 11.40 -7.66
N LEU A 54 -2.45 10.45 -8.27
CA LEU A 54 -3.45 10.73 -9.30
C LEU A 54 -4.82 10.90 -8.67
N ARG A 55 -5.56 11.91 -9.12
CA ARG A 55 -6.97 12.11 -8.79
C ARG A 55 -7.83 11.79 -10.00
N ARG A 56 -8.99 11.19 -9.75
CA ARG A 56 -9.97 10.88 -10.78
C ARG A 56 -11.38 10.91 -10.22
N GLY A 57 -12.36 11.02 -11.11
CA GLY A 57 -13.77 10.84 -10.77
C GLY A 57 -14.46 12.16 -10.39
N ASP A 58 -15.45 12.06 -9.51
CA ASP A 58 -16.30 13.19 -9.14
C ASP A 58 -15.56 14.16 -8.21
N TYR A 59 -15.87 15.45 -8.35
CA TYR A 59 -15.39 16.46 -7.42
C TYR A 59 -16.14 16.33 -6.08
N LEU A 60 -15.40 15.97 -5.03
CA LEU A 60 -15.96 15.86 -3.68
C LEU A 60 -15.41 16.96 -2.79
N ASP A 61 -16.32 17.67 -2.14
CA ASP A 61 -15.99 18.72 -1.17
C ASP A 61 -15.04 18.25 -0.06
N CYS A 62 -15.06 16.97 0.31
CA CYS A 62 -14.20 16.41 1.35
C CYS A 62 -12.75 16.20 0.89
N LEU A 63 -12.48 16.27 -0.41
CA LEU A 63 -11.15 16.06 -1.00
C LEU A 63 -10.41 17.36 -1.32
N THR A 64 -11.01 18.52 -1.02
CA THR A 64 -10.45 19.84 -1.39
C THR A 64 -9.13 20.17 -0.70
N GLU A 65 -8.88 19.58 0.47
CA GLU A 65 -7.65 19.79 1.25
C GLU A 65 -6.50 18.86 0.84
N LEU A 66 -6.73 17.90 -0.09
CA LEU A 66 -5.71 16.92 -0.50
C LEU A 66 -4.46 17.59 -1.07
N ASP A 67 -4.63 18.60 -1.93
CA ASP A 67 -3.48 19.24 -2.61
C ASP A 67 -2.60 20.01 -1.62
N ALA A 68 -3.22 20.66 -0.63
CA ALA A 68 -2.50 21.39 0.41
C ALA A 68 -1.69 20.43 1.29
N GLU A 69 -2.30 19.32 1.71
CA GLU A 69 -1.64 18.31 2.53
C GLU A 69 -0.54 17.57 1.76
N ALA A 70 -0.79 17.19 0.50
CA ALA A 70 0.19 16.56 -0.37
C ALA A 70 1.42 17.46 -0.56
N SER A 71 1.20 18.74 -0.85
CA SER A 71 2.27 19.73 -1.01
C SER A 71 3.13 19.86 0.25
N GLY A 72 2.50 19.84 1.44
CA GLY A 72 3.21 19.85 2.72
C GLY A 72 4.12 18.63 2.95
N ARG A 73 3.91 17.55 2.20
CA ARG A 73 4.67 16.29 2.26
C ARG A 73 5.60 16.09 1.08
N GLY A 74 5.70 17.06 0.16
CA GLY A 74 6.50 16.92 -1.07
C GLY A 74 5.89 15.96 -2.10
N VAL A 75 4.58 15.72 -2.00
CA VAL A 75 3.80 14.87 -2.92
C VAL A 75 3.13 15.77 -3.96
N LEU A 76 3.22 15.39 -5.23
CA LEU A 76 2.55 16.06 -6.34
C LEU A 76 1.20 15.39 -6.63
N THR A 77 0.11 16.15 -6.54
CA THR A 77 -1.19 15.69 -7.00
C THR A 77 -1.41 16.12 -8.45
N ARG A 78 -1.98 15.23 -9.27
CA ARG A 78 -2.36 15.52 -10.67
C ARG A 78 -3.69 14.89 -11.01
N GLU A 79 -4.46 15.53 -11.89
CA GLU A 79 -5.63 14.89 -12.49
C GLU A 79 -5.17 13.76 -13.42
N PHE A 80 -5.85 12.62 -13.36
CA PHE A 80 -5.52 11.42 -14.12
C PHE A 80 -5.48 11.72 -15.63
N GLU A 81 -6.50 12.40 -16.15
CA GLU A 81 -6.61 12.73 -17.58
C GLU A 81 -5.48 13.66 -18.03
N GLU A 82 -5.05 14.61 -17.21
CA GLU A 82 -3.93 15.51 -17.51
C GLU A 82 -2.60 14.75 -17.53
N PHE A 83 -2.41 13.85 -16.55
CA PHE A 83 -1.21 13.02 -16.42
C PHE A 83 -1.03 12.08 -17.63
N VAL A 84 -2.13 11.47 -18.11
CA VAL A 84 -2.10 10.62 -19.30
C VAL A 84 -1.71 11.39 -20.55
N LEU A 85 -2.21 12.62 -20.71
CA LEU A 85 -1.95 13.46 -21.89
C LEU A 85 -0.53 14.05 -21.91
N HIS A 86 0.04 14.35 -20.74
CA HIS A 86 1.33 15.04 -20.60
C HIS A 86 2.33 14.21 -19.81
N ARG A 87 2.38 12.90 -20.08
CA ARG A 87 3.34 12.01 -19.43
C ARG A 87 4.77 12.38 -19.86
N GLU A 88 5.44 13.19 -19.06
CA GLU A 88 6.84 13.56 -19.22
C GLU A 88 7.70 12.60 -18.37
N GLY A 89 8.52 11.76 -19.02
CA GLY A 89 9.54 10.93 -18.33
C GLY A 89 9.04 9.64 -17.66
N GLU A 90 9.83 9.15 -16.68
CA GLU A 90 9.59 7.96 -15.83
C GLU A 90 8.67 8.29 -14.63
N ASP A 91 7.83 9.32 -14.73
CA ASP A 91 6.87 9.62 -13.68
C ASP A 91 5.88 8.45 -13.56
N ALA A 92 5.87 7.83 -12.38
CA ALA A 92 4.97 6.77 -12.00
C ALA A 92 4.08 7.23 -10.85
N ALA A 93 2.84 6.77 -10.77
CA ALA A 93 1.97 7.14 -9.66
C ALA A 93 2.04 6.11 -8.53
N ARG A 94 2.15 6.58 -7.28
CA ARG A 94 2.10 5.71 -6.10
C ARG A 94 0.71 5.59 -5.49
N ALA A 95 -0.19 6.50 -5.84
CA ALA A 95 -1.57 6.35 -5.45
C ALA A 95 -2.55 6.88 -6.50
N LEU A 96 -3.74 6.28 -6.49
CA LEU A 96 -4.91 6.74 -7.22
C LEU A 96 -6.03 7.03 -6.20
N ILE A 97 -6.53 8.26 -6.21
CA ILE A 97 -7.68 8.69 -5.40
C ILE A 97 -8.86 8.93 -6.34
N VAL A 98 -9.91 8.15 -6.17
CA VAL A 98 -11.13 8.25 -6.98
C VAL A 98 -12.28 8.80 -6.14
N GLY A 99 -12.75 10.00 -6.48
CA GLY A 99 -13.97 10.57 -5.93
C GLY A 99 -15.20 9.95 -6.60
N VAL A 100 -16.20 9.55 -5.81
CA VAL A 100 -17.47 9.03 -6.32
C VAL A 100 -18.63 9.67 -5.59
N ASP A 101 -19.44 10.45 -6.31
CA ASP A 101 -20.66 11.04 -5.79
C ASP A 101 -21.86 10.11 -6.06
N LEU A 102 -22.38 9.55 -4.99
CA LEU A 102 -23.59 8.72 -4.98
C LEU A 102 -24.74 9.41 -4.24
N SER A 103 -24.65 10.73 -4.02
CA SER A 103 -25.65 11.50 -3.27
C SER A 103 -27.06 11.42 -3.88
N GLU A 104 -27.14 11.29 -5.20
CA GLU A 104 -28.40 11.11 -5.94
C GLU A 104 -28.89 9.64 -6.01
N CYS A 105 -28.13 8.68 -5.47
CA CYS A 105 -28.53 7.27 -5.48
C CYS A 105 -29.44 6.97 -4.29
N ASP A 106 -30.73 6.80 -4.57
CA ASP A 106 -31.74 6.45 -3.55
C ASP A 106 -31.91 4.94 -3.36
N ARG A 107 -31.35 4.13 -4.27
CA ARG A 107 -31.52 2.68 -4.26
C ARG A 107 -30.18 1.94 -4.29
N VAL A 108 -30.08 0.88 -3.50
CA VAL A 108 -28.92 -0.03 -3.49
C VAL A 108 -28.57 -0.56 -4.89
N ARG A 109 -29.58 -0.78 -5.76
CA ARG A 109 -29.34 -1.23 -7.14
C ARG A 109 -28.63 -0.17 -7.99
N GLU A 110 -28.90 1.11 -7.76
CA GLU A 110 -28.23 2.22 -8.45
C GLU A 110 -26.79 2.34 -7.97
N VAL A 111 -26.56 2.28 -6.64
CA VAL A 111 -25.21 2.21 -6.05
C VAL A 111 -24.40 1.08 -6.70
N LYS A 112 -24.91 -0.15 -6.74
CA LYS A 112 -24.22 -1.28 -7.40
C LYS A 112 -23.90 -1.03 -8.87
N ARG A 113 -24.76 -0.33 -9.60
CA ARG A 113 -24.55 -0.03 -11.01
C ARG A 113 -23.46 1.01 -11.19
N SER A 114 -23.46 2.06 -10.38
CA SER A 114 -22.44 3.11 -10.40
C SER A 114 -21.07 2.54 -10.06
N LEU A 115 -20.96 1.78 -8.97
CA LEU A 115 -19.68 1.18 -8.56
C LEU A 115 -19.08 0.20 -9.58
N ARG A 116 -19.90 -0.55 -10.33
CA ARG A 116 -19.40 -1.39 -11.43
C ARG A 116 -18.75 -0.59 -12.55
N ARG A 117 -19.20 0.65 -12.80
CA ARG A 117 -18.57 1.52 -13.80
C ARG A 117 -17.25 2.06 -13.27
N ILE A 118 -17.23 2.45 -12.00
CA ILE A 118 -16.03 2.91 -11.31
C ILE A 118 -14.97 1.80 -11.27
N GLU A 119 -15.35 0.56 -10.97
CA GLU A 119 -14.47 -0.63 -11.01
C GLU A 119 -13.71 -0.72 -12.34
N GLN A 120 -14.40 -0.61 -13.47
CA GLN A 120 -13.77 -0.65 -14.79
C GLN A 120 -12.84 0.54 -15.04
N GLN A 121 -13.24 1.75 -14.62
CA GLN A 121 -12.41 2.95 -14.79
C GLN A 121 -11.13 2.87 -13.95
N ILE A 122 -11.20 2.29 -12.76
CA ILE A 122 -10.04 2.07 -11.89
C ILE A 122 -9.10 1.04 -12.51
N ASP A 123 -9.63 -0.08 -13.02
CA ASP A 123 -8.81 -1.11 -13.67
C ASP A 123 -7.98 -0.53 -14.83
N ASP A 124 -8.58 0.32 -15.67
CA ASP A 124 -7.87 1.03 -16.74
C ASP A 124 -6.80 2.00 -16.20
N SER A 125 -6.99 2.53 -14.99
CA SER A 125 -6.09 3.49 -14.35
C SER A 125 -4.89 2.84 -13.68
N CYS A 126 -5.05 1.60 -13.20
CA CYS A 126 -4.00 0.86 -12.49
C CYS A 126 -2.74 0.62 -13.34
N ALA A 127 -2.85 0.64 -14.67
CA ALA A 127 -1.71 0.51 -15.58
C ALA A 127 -0.66 1.66 -15.45
N LEU A 128 -1.00 2.75 -14.76
CA LEU A 128 -0.11 3.90 -14.52
C LEU A 128 0.52 3.89 -13.13
N LEU A 129 0.14 2.93 -12.29
CA LEU A 129 0.68 2.76 -10.94
C LEU A 129 1.95 1.90 -10.99
N GLU A 130 2.89 2.16 -10.10
CA GLU A 130 4.11 1.36 -9.96
C GLU A 130 4.45 1.05 -8.50
N GLY A 131 5.15 -0.06 -8.30
CA GLY A 131 5.54 -0.53 -6.97
C GLY A 131 4.35 -0.89 -6.09
N ASP A 132 4.52 -0.69 -4.79
CA ASP A 132 3.48 -0.86 -3.78
C ASP A 132 2.57 0.37 -3.79
N ALA A 133 1.48 0.30 -4.57
CA ALA A 133 0.61 1.44 -4.82
C ALA A 133 -0.66 1.40 -3.97
N HIS A 134 -1.31 2.56 -3.80
CA HIS A 134 -2.54 2.70 -3.03
C HIS A 134 -3.70 3.13 -3.93
N VAL A 135 -4.85 2.48 -3.79
CA VAL A 135 -6.09 2.88 -4.47
C VAL A 135 -7.13 3.24 -3.42
N TYR A 136 -7.51 4.52 -3.37
CA TYR A 136 -8.59 5.01 -2.52
C TYR A 136 -9.82 5.30 -3.36
N VAL A 137 -10.96 4.74 -2.97
CA VAL A 137 -12.26 5.13 -3.52
C VAL A 137 -13.01 5.90 -2.43
N VAL A 138 -13.08 7.22 -2.57
CA VAL A 138 -13.76 8.08 -1.61
C VAL A 138 -15.17 8.32 -2.09
N ILE A 139 -16.14 7.92 -1.29
CA ILE A 139 -17.55 7.92 -1.64
C ILE A 139 -18.29 8.96 -0.80
N LYS A 140 -19.06 9.82 -1.48
CA LYS A 140 -20.13 10.61 -0.86
C LYS A 140 -21.46 9.93 -1.15
N GLY A 141 -22.01 9.23 -0.17
CA GLY A 141 -23.26 8.49 -0.28
C GLY A 141 -24.53 9.36 -0.36
N GLY A 142 -25.62 8.75 -0.82
CA GLY A 142 -26.96 9.34 -0.85
C GLY A 142 -27.90 8.77 0.20
N ALA A 143 -29.22 8.91 -0.01
CA ALA A 143 -30.24 8.40 0.92
C ALA A 143 -30.24 6.87 1.07
N ALA A 144 -29.54 6.15 0.20
CA ALA A 144 -29.35 4.70 0.27
C ALA A 144 -28.45 4.22 1.43
N ARG A 145 -28.23 5.00 2.51
CA ARG A 145 -27.42 4.68 3.71
C ARG A 145 -27.97 3.51 4.56
N SER A 146 -28.33 2.41 3.91
CA SER A 146 -28.71 1.17 4.58
C SER A 146 -27.47 0.40 4.98
N SER A 147 -27.57 -0.42 6.03
CA SER A 147 -26.56 -1.40 6.43
C SER A 147 -26.14 -2.38 5.31
N ARG A 148 -26.84 -2.37 4.17
CA ARG A 148 -26.56 -3.20 3.01
C ARG A 148 -25.54 -2.58 2.04
N VAL A 149 -25.14 -1.33 2.24
CA VAL A 149 -24.21 -0.64 1.34
C VAL A 149 -22.75 -0.90 1.72
N LEU A 150 -22.41 -0.96 3.01
CA LEU A 150 -21.05 -1.25 3.45
C LEU A 150 -20.49 -2.58 2.88
N PRO A 151 -21.24 -3.70 2.87
CA PRO A 151 -20.77 -4.94 2.22
C PRO A 151 -20.51 -4.80 0.72
N ILE A 152 -21.14 -3.84 0.06
CA ILE A 152 -20.92 -3.57 -1.37
C ILE A 152 -19.59 -2.82 -1.55
N TYR A 153 -19.25 -1.92 -0.63
CA TYR A 153 -17.96 -1.23 -0.61
C TYR A 153 -16.82 -2.21 -0.29
N GLU A 154 -17.01 -3.12 0.67
CA GLU A 154 -16.08 -4.21 0.96
C GLU A 154 -15.83 -5.06 -0.29
N THR A 155 -16.90 -5.52 -0.94
CA THR A 155 -16.81 -6.30 -2.18
C THR A 155 -16.06 -5.54 -3.27
N LEU A 156 -16.22 -4.21 -3.37
CA LEU A 156 -15.50 -3.38 -4.32
C LEU A 156 -14.00 -3.33 -3.97
N ALA A 157 -13.65 -3.08 -2.70
CA ALA A 157 -12.26 -3.07 -2.25
C ALA A 157 -11.57 -4.40 -2.62
N GLU A 158 -12.17 -5.54 -2.21
CA GLU A 158 -11.63 -6.88 -2.49
C GLU A 158 -11.40 -7.12 -3.99
N LYS A 159 -12.37 -6.71 -4.83
CA LYS A 159 -12.24 -6.80 -6.29
C LYS A 159 -11.07 -5.99 -6.80
N LEU A 160 -10.92 -4.74 -6.37
CA LEU A 160 -9.84 -3.87 -6.82
C LEU A 160 -8.48 -4.45 -6.43
N HIS A 161 -8.34 -4.89 -5.18
CA HIS A 161 -7.14 -5.55 -4.68
C HIS A 161 -6.74 -6.77 -5.53
N MET A 162 -7.71 -7.65 -5.85
CA MET A 162 -7.45 -8.81 -6.71
C MET A 162 -7.15 -8.42 -8.18
N LEU A 163 -7.83 -7.40 -8.70
CA LEU A 163 -7.72 -6.99 -10.10
C LEU A 163 -6.31 -6.49 -10.41
N ALA A 164 -5.71 -5.64 -9.58
CA ALA A 164 -4.39 -5.09 -9.87
C ALA A 164 -3.28 -6.14 -9.90
N GLY A 165 -3.32 -7.11 -8.97
CA GLY A 165 -2.39 -8.23 -8.93
C GLY A 165 -2.51 -9.15 -10.15
N SER A 166 -3.71 -9.27 -10.72
CA SER A 166 -3.98 -10.16 -11.86
C SER A 166 -3.78 -9.52 -13.25
N SER A 167 -4.15 -8.25 -13.40
CA SER A 167 -4.17 -7.55 -14.70
C SER A 167 -2.87 -6.83 -15.02
N HIS A 168 -2.21 -6.27 -14.00
CA HIS A 168 -1.09 -5.34 -14.18
C HIS A 168 0.20 -5.82 -13.52
N GLY A 169 0.15 -6.91 -12.75
CA GLY A 169 1.32 -7.49 -12.08
C GLY A 169 1.91 -6.59 -10.98
N ILE A 170 1.10 -5.67 -10.46
CA ILE A 170 1.45 -4.76 -9.36
C ILE A 170 0.68 -5.14 -8.10
N GLU A 171 1.27 -4.91 -6.95
CA GLU A 171 0.60 -5.05 -5.67
C GLU A 171 -0.04 -3.71 -5.29
N ILE A 172 -1.34 -3.74 -5.00
CA ILE A 172 -2.04 -2.54 -4.52
C ILE A 172 -2.69 -2.81 -3.17
N SER A 173 -2.68 -1.82 -2.31
CA SER A 173 -3.67 -1.72 -1.24
C SER A 173 -4.92 -1.01 -1.78
N SER A 174 -6.10 -1.48 -1.38
CA SER A 174 -7.36 -0.87 -1.82
C SER A 174 -8.22 -0.52 -0.61
N THR A 175 -8.60 0.75 -0.50
CA THR A 175 -9.44 1.23 0.60
C THR A 175 -10.61 2.02 0.03
N VAL A 176 -11.83 1.59 0.34
CA VAL A 176 -13.05 2.33 0.04
C VAL A 176 -13.44 3.12 1.29
N ILE A 177 -13.64 4.43 1.17
CA ILE A 177 -13.96 5.29 2.30
C ILE A 177 -15.33 5.94 2.07
N ASP A 178 -16.30 5.62 2.92
CA ASP A 178 -17.57 6.34 3.01
C ASP A 178 -17.38 7.64 3.80
N CYS A 179 -17.29 8.74 3.07
CA CYS A 179 -17.11 10.09 3.58
C CYS A 179 -18.41 10.90 3.65
N THR A 180 -19.58 10.23 3.64
CA THR A 180 -20.85 10.98 3.55
C THR A 180 -21.07 11.94 4.71
N ASP A 181 -20.60 11.57 5.91
CA ASP A 181 -20.68 12.40 7.12
C ASP A 181 -19.32 13.02 7.50
N CYS A 182 -18.46 13.27 6.50
CA CYS A 182 -17.16 13.89 6.74
C CYS A 182 -17.31 15.35 7.23
N GLU A 183 -16.99 15.57 8.49
CA GLU A 183 -17.02 16.89 9.13
C GLU A 183 -15.66 17.60 9.09
N ASP A 184 -14.55 16.85 9.02
CA ASP A 184 -13.18 17.36 9.01
C ASP A 184 -12.41 16.90 7.77
N LYS A 185 -12.47 17.72 6.73
CA LYS A 185 -11.83 17.47 5.44
C LYS A 185 -10.31 17.47 5.53
N THR A 186 -9.77 18.30 6.43
CA THR A 186 -8.32 18.41 6.65
C THR A 186 -7.79 17.15 7.30
N LEU A 187 -8.51 16.61 8.30
CA LEU A 187 -8.17 15.33 8.90
C LEU A 187 -8.25 14.20 7.87
N LEU A 188 -9.30 14.14 7.05
CA LEU A 188 -9.39 13.14 5.97
C LEU A 188 -8.18 13.19 5.04
N ALA A 189 -7.84 14.37 4.52
CA ALA A 189 -6.68 14.55 3.65
C ALA A 189 -5.38 14.12 4.33
N ARG A 190 -5.21 14.49 5.60
CA ARG A 190 -4.05 14.10 6.42
C ARG A 190 -3.97 12.59 6.63
N ARG A 191 -5.09 11.90 6.80
CA ARG A 191 -5.14 10.43 6.92
C ARG A 191 -4.73 9.76 5.61
N ILE A 192 -5.35 10.15 4.50
CA ILE A 192 -5.04 9.58 3.17
C ILE A 192 -3.58 9.84 2.81
N MET A 193 -3.11 11.08 2.89
CA MET A 193 -1.73 11.42 2.55
C MET A 193 -0.72 10.85 3.55
N GLY A 194 -1.11 10.73 4.82
CA GLY A 194 -0.33 10.02 5.82
C GLY A 194 -0.07 8.57 5.41
N ASP A 195 -1.12 7.89 4.96
CA ASP A 195 -1.09 6.49 4.52
C ASP A 195 -0.30 6.31 3.22
N VAL A 196 -0.51 7.17 2.22
CA VAL A 196 0.25 7.19 0.94
C VAL A 196 1.75 7.42 1.16
N THR A 197 2.12 8.19 2.20
CA THR A 197 3.52 8.53 2.47
C THR A 197 4.21 7.60 3.47
N SER A 198 3.48 6.66 4.08
CA SER A 198 4.10 5.58 4.85
C SER A 198 4.99 4.74 3.94
N THR A 199 6.17 4.37 4.44
CA THR A 199 7.25 3.80 3.63
C THR A 199 6.97 2.40 3.05
N SER A 200 5.84 1.79 3.40
CA SER A 200 5.32 0.56 2.80
C SER A 200 3.80 0.70 2.71
N ALA A 201 3.20 0.39 1.55
CA ALA A 201 1.92 -0.29 1.63
C ALA A 201 2.28 -1.59 2.33
N ASP A 202 1.98 -1.73 3.62
CA ASP A 202 2.44 -2.89 4.38
C ASP A 202 2.01 -4.14 3.62
N GLU A 203 2.98 -5.01 3.26
CA GLU A 203 2.73 -6.33 2.68
C GLU A 203 1.60 -6.98 3.50
N GLY A 204 0.43 -7.13 2.89
CA GLY A 204 -0.75 -7.67 3.56
C GLY A 204 -1.72 -6.67 4.17
N SER A 205 -1.67 -5.37 3.84
CA SER A 205 -2.78 -4.44 4.13
C SER A 205 -4.05 -4.94 3.42
N PRO A 206 -5.06 -5.41 4.17
CA PRO A 206 -6.23 -6.03 3.57
C PRO A 206 -7.03 -4.99 2.79
N ALA A 207 -7.73 -5.46 1.76
CA ALA A 207 -8.78 -4.67 1.15
C ALA A 207 -9.81 -4.28 2.21
N SER A 208 -10.06 -2.98 2.39
CA SER A 208 -10.92 -2.48 3.46
C SER A 208 -11.98 -1.51 2.96
N ALA A 209 -13.12 -1.49 3.65
CA ALA A 209 -14.14 -0.48 3.48
C ALA A 209 -14.39 0.20 4.83
N LEU A 210 -14.09 1.50 4.88
CA LEU A 210 -14.10 2.27 6.10
C LEU A 210 -15.16 3.36 6.02
N GLN A 211 -15.72 3.70 7.17
CA GLN A 211 -16.59 4.85 7.35
C GLN A 211 -15.80 6.01 7.94
N TRP A 212 -16.22 7.23 7.64
CA TRP A 212 -15.61 8.44 8.18
C TRP A 212 -15.40 8.39 9.70
N ARG A 213 -16.38 7.90 10.45
CA ARG A 213 -16.30 7.79 11.92
C ARG A 213 -15.10 6.97 12.40
N GLU A 214 -14.70 5.93 11.66
CA GLU A 214 -13.57 5.09 12.02
C GLU A 214 -12.25 5.86 11.80
N LEU A 215 -12.18 6.68 10.75
CA LEU A 215 -11.01 7.52 10.45
C LEU A 215 -10.90 8.77 11.32
N ALA A 216 -12.01 9.21 11.90
CA ALA A 216 -12.02 10.30 12.88
C ALA A 216 -11.23 9.90 14.13
N ASP A 217 -11.39 8.64 14.57
CA ASP A 217 -10.80 8.14 15.82
C ASP A 217 -9.44 7.47 15.63
N SER A 218 -9.12 6.93 14.44
CA SER A 218 -7.87 6.19 14.20
C SER A 218 -7.25 6.45 12.82
N SER A 219 -6.09 5.86 12.55
CA SER A 219 -5.46 5.91 11.21
C SER A 219 -6.11 4.90 10.24
N ILE A 220 -5.87 5.05 8.93
CA ILE A 220 -6.43 4.12 7.91
C ILE A 220 -5.95 2.68 8.14
N CYS A 221 -4.65 2.49 8.37
CA CYS A 221 -4.08 1.18 8.69
C CYS A 221 -4.71 0.56 9.95
N GLU A 222 -4.82 1.34 11.03
CA GLU A 222 -5.36 0.88 12.31
C GLU A 222 -6.85 0.54 12.21
N ALA A 223 -7.64 1.36 11.50
CA ALA A 223 -9.04 1.09 11.21
C ALA A 223 -9.22 -0.18 10.34
N SER A 224 -8.38 -0.36 9.31
CA SER A 224 -8.45 -1.50 8.40
C SER A 224 -8.13 -2.85 9.09
N LEU A 225 -7.34 -2.82 10.16
CA LEU A 225 -6.99 -4.01 10.94
C LEU A 225 -8.01 -4.35 12.02
N SER A 226 -8.83 -3.38 12.45
CA SER A 226 -9.80 -3.58 13.53
C SER A 226 -10.88 -4.61 13.20
N ASP A 227 -11.17 -4.84 11.92
CA ASP A 227 -12.16 -5.85 11.49
C ASP A 227 -11.64 -7.29 11.58
N TYR A 228 -10.32 -7.46 11.77
CA TYR A 228 -9.63 -8.75 11.81
C TYR A 228 -9.17 -9.16 13.21
N LEU A 229 -9.43 -8.34 14.24
CA LEU A 229 -9.05 -8.57 15.64
C LEU A 229 -10.27 -8.87 16.53
#